data_AF-A0A524F0Y4-F1
#
_entry.id   AF-A0A524F0Y4-F1
#
_cell.length_a   1.000
_cell.length_b   1.000
_cell.length_c   1.000
_cell.angle_alpha   90.00
_cell.angle_beta   90.00
_cell.angle_gamma   90.00
#
_symmetry.space_group_name_H-M   'P 1'
#
loop_
_entity.id
_entity.type
_entity.pdbx_description
1 polymer ?
#
loop_
_entity_poly.entity_id
_entity_poly.type
_entity_poly.pdbx_seq_one_letter_code
_entity_poly.pdbx_strand_id
1 'polypeptide(L)'
;MVKLPKDMQKKEKSKPKRPQPVKKREGAQVGSRQMRRRMQQQGIDMDQIDATRVIIERTDGSLVIEQPEVILMKQMGQEIYQVIGEAHEVGSEELVIEESGEVQEDMDTSEVKPSITENDVMLVASQANVDKEEARVVLTDCEGDIAKAILFLKNRP
;
A
#
# COMPACT_ATOMS: atom_id res chain seq x y z
N MET A 1 7.43 54.93 -28.45
CA MET A 1 7.33 53.62 -27.79
C MET A 1 8.14 52.61 -28.60
N VAL A 2 9.22 52.09 -28.01
CA VAL A 2 10.22 51.25 -28.70
C VAL A 2 9.68 49.82 -28.80
N LYS A 3 9.66 49.25 -30.01
CA LYS A 3 9.26 47.85 -30.27
C LYS A 3 10.41 46.93 -29.87
N LEU A 4 10.14 45.96 -29.00
CA LEU A 4 11.11 44.97 -28.54
C LEU A 4 11.76 44.20 -29.72
N PRO A 5 13.07 43.88 -29.65
CA PRO A 5 13.78 43.05 -30.62
C PRO A 5 13.14 41.66 -30.79
N LYS A 6 13.17 41.14 -32.03
CA LYS A 6 12.45 39.92 -32.46
C LYS A 6 12.94 38.62 -31.80
N ASP A 7 14.09 38.63 -31.13
CA ASP A 7 14.71 37.43 -30.56
C ASP A 7 14.11 36.99 -29.20
N MET A 8 13.32 37.85 -28.55
CA MET A 8 12.62 37.50 -27.29
C MET A 8 11.21 36.94 -27.51
N GLN A 9 10.73 36.82 -28.75
CA GLN A 9 9.44 36.19 -29.06
C GLN A 9 9.57 34.69 -29.29
N LYS A 10 10.23 33.95 -28.39
CA LYS A 10 10.04 32.50 -28.32
C LYS A 10 8.74 32.23 -27.57
N LYS A 11 7.61 32.40 -28.27
CA LYS A 11 6.37 31.74 -27.88
C LYS A 11 6.59 30.25 -28.10
N GLU A 12 7.00 29.53 -27.06
CA GLU A 12 6.87 28.09 -27.04
C GLU A 12 5.41 27.77 -27.32
N LYS A 13 5.15 27.31 -28.55
CA LYS A 13 3.85 26.79 -28.91
C LYS A 13 3.73 25.42 -28.27
N SER A 14 3.59 25.37 -26.94
CA SER A 14 3.15 24.17 -26.23
C SER A 14 1.67 23.98 -26.56
N LYS A 15 1.39 23.51 -27.78
CA LYS A 15 0.08 22.97 -28.09
C LYS A 15 -0.17 21.86 -27.06
N PRO A 16 -1.34 21.79 -26.40
CA PRO A 16 -1.65 20.65 -25.55
C PRO A 16 -1.46 19.41 -26.41
N LYS A 17 -0.58 18.50 -25.97
CA LYS A 17 -0.39 17.21 -26.64
C LYS A 17 -1.78 16.60 -26.71
N ARG A 18 -2.23 16.32 -27.94
CA ARG A 18 -3.50 15.62 -28.17
C ARG A 18 -3.47 14.39 -27.24
N PRO A 19 -4.49 14.18 -26.38
CA PRO A 19 -4.52 12.99 -25.55
C PRO A 19 -4.34 11.81 -26.49
N GLN A 20 -3.28 11.04 -26.26
CA GLN A 20 -3.05 9.83 -27.05
C GLN A 20 -4.27 8.93 -26.80
N PRO A 21 -4.83 8.28 -27.83
CA PRO A 21 -5.86 7.29 -27.60
C PRO A 21 -5.27 6.25 -26.64
N VAL A 22 -5.80 6.21 -25.41
CA VAL A 22 -5.46 5.18 -24.44
C VAL A 22 -5.79 3.87 -25.14
N LYS A 23 -4.79 3.00 -25.32
CA LYS A 23 -5.02 1.66 -25.84
C LYS A 23 -6.03 1.02 -24.90
N LYS A 24 -7.28 0.88 -25.34
CA LYS A 24 -8.25 0.01 -24.66
C LYS A 24 -7.57 -1.35 -24.60
N ARG A 25 -7.31 -1.83 -23.38
CA ARG A 25 -6.75 -3.17 -23.19
C ARG A 25 -7.68 -4.14 -23.93
N GLU A 26 -7.12 -4.85 -24.90
CA GLU A 26 -7.83 -5.89 -25.62
C GLU A 26 -7.81 -7.16 -24.75
N GLY A 27 -8.98 -7.54 -24.24
CA GLY A 27 -9.17 -8.72 -23.39
C GLY A 27 -9.96 -8.32 -22.14
N ALA A 28 -11.19 -8.77 -21.90
CA ALA A 28 -12.07 -9.63 -22.65
C ALA A 28 -13.44 -8.95 -22.74
N GLN A 29 -14.00 -8.82 -23.94
CA GLN A 29 -15.39 -8.35 -24.07
C GLN A 29 -16.30 -9.48 -23.57
N VAL A 30 -16.63 -9.44 -22.28
CA VAL A 30 -17.63 -10.32 -21.70
C VAL A 30 -18.95 -10.07 -22.44
N GLY A 31 -19.53 -11.14 -22.99
CA GLY A 31 -20.79 -11.13 -23.74
C GLY A 31 -20.68 -10.68 -25.19
N SER A 32 -21.61 -11.15 -26.03
CA SER A 32 -21.66 -10.78 -27.44
C SER A 32 -21.91 -9.26 -27.61
N ARG A 33 -21.40 -8.66 -28.69
CA ARG A 33 -21.62 -7.22 -29.00
C ARG A 33 -23.10 -6.84 -29.02
N GLN A 34 -23.95 -7.78 -29.45
CA GLN A 34 -25.40 -7.60 -29.50
C GLN A 34 -26.04 -7.61 -28.10
N MET A 35 -25.55 -8.46 -27.20
CA MET A 35 -25.98 -8.51 -25.80
C MET A 35 -25.60 -7.23 -25.05
N ARG A 36 -24.36 -6.74 -25.21
CA ARG A 36 -23.92 -5.46 -24.62
C ARG A 36 -24.79 -4.28 -25.06
N ARG A 37 -25.08 -4.19 -26.37
CA ARG A 37 -25.92 -3.10 -26.90
C ARG A 37 -27.35 -3.15 -26.36
N ARG A 38 -27.88 -4.35 -26.12
CA ARG A 38 -29.20 -4.55 -25.50
C ARG A 38 -29.19 -4.21 -24.00
N MET A 39 -28.15 -4.59 -23.27
CA MET A 39 -28.00 -4.26 -21.84
C MET A 39 -27.82 -2.76 -21.62
N GLN A 40 -27.02 -2.10 -22.46
CA GLN A 40 -26.81 -0.65 -22.40
C GLN A 40 -28.08 0.15 -22.75
N GLN A 41 -28.92 -0.37 -23.65
CA GLN A 41 -30.27 0.19 -23.90
C GLN A 41 -31.22 0.04 -22.70
N GLN A 42 -30.98 -0.96 -21.84
CA GLN A 42 -31.70 -1.16 -20.59
C GLN A 42 -31.08 -0.39 -19.42
N GLY A 43 -30.07 0.46 -19.67
CA GLY A 43 -29.39 1.23 -18.64
C GLY A 43 -28.48 0.41 -17.74
N ILE A 44 -28.02 -0.75 -18.22
CA ILE A 44 -27.09 -1.62 -17.52
C ILE A 44 -25.72 -1.47 -18.19
N ASP A 45 -24.79 -0.81 -17.51
CA ASP A 45 -23.41 -0.69 -17.95
C ASP A 45 -22.54 -1.76 -17.29
N MET A 46 -21.67 -2.40 -18.07
CA MET A 46 -20.77 -3.47 -17.61
C MET A 46 -19.32 -3.17 -17.99
N ASP A 47 -18.48 -3.01 -16.98
CA ASP A 47 -17.06 -2.70 -17.10
C ASP A 47 -16.22 -3.73 -16.34
N GLN A 48 -15.09 -4.14 -16.92
CA GLN A 48 -14.12 -5.01 -16.25
C GLN A 48 -13.10 -4.12 -15.53
N ILE A 49 -12.88 -4.38 -14.25
CA ILE A 49 -11.90 -3.69 -13.41
C ILE A 49 -10.68 -4.60 -13.28
N ASP A 50 -9.52 -4.06 -13.66
CA ASP A 50 -8.23 -4.70 -13.46
C ASP A 50 -7.72 -4.33 -12.06
N ALA A 51 -7.98 -5.21 -11.09
CA ALA A 51 -7.66 -5.00 -9.69
C ALA A 51 -6.47 -5.87 -9.28
N THR A 52 -5.50 -5.28 -8.57
CA THR A 52 -4.33 -6.04 -8.06
C THR A 52 -4.67 -6.80 -6.77
N ARG A 53 -5.57 -6.24 -5.94
CA ARG A 53 -6.00 -6.80 -4.66
C ARG A 53 -7.42 -6.33 -4.35
N VAL A 54 -8.23 -7.19 -3.73
CA VAL A 54 -9.52 -6.85 -3.11
C VAL A 54 -9.44 -7.20 -1.64
N ILE A 55 -9.83 -6.27 -0.77
CA ILE A 55 -9.89 -6.47 0.67
C ILE A 55 -11.35 -6.31 1.09
N ILE A 56 -11.89 -7.32 1.76
CA ILE A 56 -13.23 -7.30 2.35
C ILE A 56 -13.06 -7.31 3.86
N GLU A 57 -13.19 -6.13 4.46
CA GLU A 57 -13.15 -5.98 5.91
C GLU A 57 -14.45 -6.50 6.54
N ARG A 58 -14.32 -7.37 7.55
CA ARG A 58 -15.43 -7.84 8.37
C ARG A 58 -15.09 -7.59 9.84
N THR A 59 -16.09 -7.62 10.70
CA THR A 59 -15.93 -7.46 12.15
C THR A 59 -15.01 -8.53 12.77
N ASP A 60 -14.98 -9.72 12.16
CA ASP A 60 -14.34 -10.90 12.73
C ASP A 60 -12.96 -11.19 12.07
N GLY A 61 -12.54 -10.34 11.13
CA GLY A 61 -11.35 -10.53 10.31
C GLY A 61 -11.54 -9.99 8.90
N SER A 62 -10.47 -9.97 8.11
CA SER A 62 -10.50 -9.42 6.75
C SER A 62 -10.18 -10.51 5.74
N LEU A 63 -10.88 -10.49 4.60
CA LEU A 63 -10.59 -11.38 3.47
C LEU A 63 -9.79 -10.63 2.43
N VAL A 64 -8.63 -11.16 2.08
CA VAL A 64 -7.76 -10.61 1.04
C VAL A 64 -7.78 -11.54 -0.16
N ILE A 65 -8.11 -11.00 -1.33
CA ILE A 65 -8.06 -11.70 -2.61
C ILE A 65 -6.96 -11.04 -3.44
N GLU A 66 -5.92 -11.80 -3.77
CA GLU A 66 -4.83 -11.35 -4.64
C GLU A 66 -5.14 -11.62 -6.10
N GLN A 67 -4.79 -10.68 -6.98
CA GLN A 67 -5.08 -10.74 -8.43
C GLN A 67 -6.52 -11.18 -8.79
N PRO A 68 -7.57 -10.54 -8.23
CA PRO A 68 -8.95 -10.90 -8.52
C PRO A 68 -9.38 -10.47 -9.92
N GLU A 69 -10.29 -11.25 -10.52
CA GLU A 69 -11.08 -10.79 -11.66
C GLU A 69 -12.33 -10.07 -11.15
N VAL A 70 -12.44 -8.76 -11.44
CA VAL A 70 -13.55 -7.91 -10.96
C VAL A 70 -14.38 -7.38 -12.13
N ILE A 71 -15.69 -7.57 -12.06
CA ILE A 71 -16.65 -7.03 -13.03
C ILE A 71 -17.60 -6.06 -12.31
N LEU A 72 -17.68 -4.83 -12.78
CA LEU A 72 -18.60 -3.80 -12.33
C LEU A 72 -19.83 -3.77 -13.24
N MET A 73 -21.02 -3.89 -12.63
CA MET A 73 -22.31 -3.69 -13.27
C MET A 73 -23.03 -2.51 -12.61
N LYS A 74 -23.41 -1.50 -13.38
CA LYS A 74 -24.23 -0.37 -12.89
C LYS A 74 -25.67 -0.55 -13.33
N GLN A 75 -26.60 -0.64 -12.38
CA GLN A 75 -28.03 -0.73 -12.66
C GLN A 75 -28.79 0.20 -11.72
N MET A 76 -29.58 1.14 -12.27
CA MET A 76 -30.52 1.97 -11.48
C MET A 76 -29.86 2.72 -10.30
N GLY A 77 -28.60 3.13 -10.43
CA GLY A 77 -27.83 3.81 -9.38
C GLY A 77 -27.19 2.89 -8.34
N GLN A 78 -27.31 1.57 -8.49
CA GLN A 78 -26.60 0.57 -7.71
C GLN A 78 -25.40 0.06 -8.50
N GLU A 79 -24.27 -0.09 -7.81
CA GLU A 79 -23.05 -0.65 -8.36
C GLU A 79 -22.87 -2.06 -7.80
N ILE A 80 -22.85 -3.04 -8.68
CA ILE A 80 -22.68 -4.46 -8.35
C ILE A 80 -21.28 -4.86 -8.79
N TYR A 81 -20.46 -5.28 -7.82
CA TYR A 81 -19.11 -5.78 -8.05
C TYR A 81 -19.13 -7.30 -7.95
N GLN A 82 -18.81 -7.98 -9.05
CA GLN A 82 -18.60 -9.42 -9.06
C GLN A 82 -17.09 -9.67 -8.96
N VAL A 83 -16.64 -10.26 -7.85
CA VAL A 83 -15.24 -10.59 -7.59
C VAL A 83 -15.06 -12.10 -7.67
N ILE A 84 -14.13 -12.56 -8.51
CA ILE A 84 -13.77 -13.96 -8.67
C ILE A 84 -12.27 -14.11 -8.35
N GLY A 85 -11.94 -14.95 -7.37
CA GLY A 85 -10.57 -15.21 -6.96
C GLY A 85 -10.48 -16.14 -5.75
N GLU A 86 -9.25 -16.42 -5.32
CA GLU A 86 -8.96 -17.18 -4.09
C GLU A 86 -8.81 -16.20 -2.92
N ALA A 87 -9.57 -16.44 -1.83
CA ALA A 87 -9.58 -15.55 -0.67
C ALA A 87 -8.74 -16.14 0.47
N HIS A 88 -7.87 -15.31 1.04
CA HIS A 88 -7.14 -15.59 2.28
C HIS A 88 -7.75 -14.80 3.43
N GLU A 89 -8.08 -15.49 4.52
CA GLU A 89 -8.55 -14.86 5.75
C GLU A 89 -7.34 -14.41 6.57
N VAL A 90 -7.26 -13.11 6.80
CA VAL A 90 -6.26 -12.49 7.66
C VAL A 90 -6.99 -12.08 8.92
N GLY A 91 -6.51 -12.59 10.07
CA GLY A 91 -7.05 -12.19 11.38
C GLY A 91 -7.00 -10.69 11.54
N SER A 92 -7.93 -10.14 12.31
CA SER A 92 -8.19 -8.70 12.53
C SER A 92 -6.99 -7.86 13.02
N GLU A 93 -5.82 -8.47 13.18
CA GLU A 93 -4.61 -7.89 13.78
C GLU A 93 -3.56 -7.48 12.72
N GLU A 94 -3.68 -7.92 11.46
CA GLU A 94 -2.57 -7.80 10.49
C GLU A 94 -2.85 -6.93 9.25
N LEU A 95 -4.03 -6.29 9.15
CA LEU A 95 -4.35 -5.37 8.06
C LEU A 95 -4.42 -3.92 8.56
N VAL A 96 -3.25 -3.32 8.76
CA VAL A 96 -3.10 -1.86 8.78
C VAL A 96 -3.07 -1.40 7.32
N ILE A 97 -4.20 -0.98 6.79
CA ILE A 97 -4.24 -0.26 5.53
C ILE A 97 -3.74 1.16 5.83
N GLU A 98 -2.49 1.43 5.50
CA GLU A 98 -1.95 2.79 5.46
C GLU A 98 -2.65 3.56 4.33
N GLU A 99 -3.85 4.07 4.61
CA GLU A 99 -4.46 5.10 3.78
C GLU A 99 -3.56 6.34 3.81
N SER A 100 -3.03 6.63 2.63
CA SER A 100 -2.09 7.71 2.41
C SER A 100 -2.77 9.06 2.66
N GLY A 101 -2.42 9.68 3.78
CA GLY A 101 -2.49 11.12 3.96
C GLY A 101 -3.53 11.59 4.96
N GLU A 102 -3.10 11.76 6.21
CA GLU A 102 -2.92 13.09 6.78
C GLU A 102 -2.05 12.98 8.04
N VAL A 103 -1.14 13.94 8.17
CA VAL A 103 -0.22 14.05 9.29
C VAL A 103 -1.03 14.46 10.51
N GLN A 104 -1.22 13.56 11.46
CA GLN A 104 -1.46 13.98 12.84
C GLN A 104 -0.98 12.92 13.82
N GLU A 105 -0.02 13.35 14.63
CA GLU A 105 0.44 12.72 15.84
C GLU A 105 -0.75 12.24 16.65
N ASP A 106 -0.83 10.94 16.92
CA ASP A 106 -1.27 10.46 18.23
C ASP A 106 -0.77 9.03 18.43
N MET A 107 -0.39 8.79 19.67
CA MET A 107 0.27 7.61 20.20
C MET A 107 -0.44 6.30 19.86
N ASP A 108 0.35 5.29 19.48
CA ASP A 108 0.06 3.90 19.83
C ASP A 108 1.37 3.15 20.08
N THR A 109 1.78 3.16 21.34
CA THR A 109 2.70 2.19 21.94
C THR A 109 2.06 0.81 21.89
N SER A 110 2.14 0.15 20.74
CA SER A 110 2.00 -1.31 20.67
C SER A 110 3.41 -1.88 20.69
N GLU A 111 3.73 -2.60 21.77
CA GLU A 111 5.01 -3.25 21.99
C GLU A 111 5.25 -4.30 20.88
N VAL A 112 5.82 -3.85 19.76
CA VAL A 112 6.54 -4.72 18.83
C VAL A 112 7.71 -5.26 19.65
N LYS A 113 7.52 -6.42 20.28
CA LYS A 113 8.61 -7.12 20.97
C LYS A 113 9.74 -7.27 19.95
N PRO A 114 10.86 -6.54 20.09
CA PRO A 114 11.96 -6.67 19.16
C PRO A 114 12.39 -8.14 19.18
N SER A 115 12.65 -8.72 18.01
CA SER A 115 13.14 -10.09 17.91
C SER A 115 14.60 -10.14 18.36
N ILE A 116 14.81 -10.09 19.68
CA ILE A 116 16.14 -10.18 20.28
C ILE A 116 16.66 -11.60 20.04
N THR A 117 17.67 -11.72 19.18
CA THR A 117 18.31 -13.02 18.94
C THR A 117 19.39 -13.28 19.98
N GLU A 118 19.66 -14.55 20.26
CA GLU A 118 20.74 -14.94 21.20
C GLU A 118 22.12 -14.52 20.68
N ASN A 119 22.28 -14.39 19.36
CA ASN A 119 23.50 -13.88 18.74
C ASN A 119 23.75 -12.40 19.09
N ASP A 120 22.70 -11.58 19.10
CA ASP A 120 22.81 -10.16 19.43
C ASP A 120 23.17 -9.97 20.90
N VAL A 121 22.56 -10.76 21.79
CA VAL A 121 22.90 -10.81 23.23
C VAL A 121 24.36 -11.17 23.42
N MET A 122 24.85 -12.19 22.71
CA MET A 122 26.25 -12.61 22.80
C MET A 122 27.20 -11.54 22.26
N LEU A 123 26.82 -10.86 21.16
CA LEU A 123 27.61 -9.79 20.58
C LEU A 123 27.75 -8.61 21.55
N VAL A 124 26.64 -8.14 22.13
CA VAL A 124 26.65 -7.06 23.12
C VAL A 124 27.45 -7.44 24.36
N ALA A 125 27.24 -8.65 24.90
CA ALA A 125 27.99 -9.16 26.04
C ALA A 125 29.51 -9.18 25.77
N SER A 126 29.92 -9.63 24.58
CA SER A 126 31.35 -9.69 24.20
C SER A 126 31.99 -8.31 24.03
N GLN A 127 31.25 -7.33 23.50
CA GLN A 127 31.76 -5.99 23.21
C GLN A 127 31.74 -5.06 24.42
N ALA A 128 30.76 -5.24 25.31
CA ALA A 128 30.62 -4.47 26.54
C ALA A 128 31.26 -5.15 27.76
N ASN A 129 31.73 -6.40 27.63
CA ASN A 129 32.35 -7.19 28.70
C ASN A 129 31.43 -7.35 29.93
N VAL A 130 30.17 -7.72 29.67
CA VAL A 130 29.14 -7.97 30.69
C VAL A 130 28.54 -9.37 30.54
N ASP A 131 27.80 -9.82 31.56
CA ASP A 131 27.10 -11.08 31.51
C ASP A 131 25.94 -11.07 30.50
N LYS A 132 25.61 -12.26 29.97
CA LYS A 132 24.56 -12.44 28.96
C LYS A 132 23.18 -11.98 29.44
N GLU A 133 22.91 -12.12 30.74
CA GLU A 133 21.63 -11.71 31.33
C GLU A 133 21.49 -10.19 31.32
N GLU A 134 22.55 -9.46 31.69
CA GLU A 134 22.56 -8.00 31.68
C GLU A 134 22.50 -7.44 30.26
N ALA A 135 23.23 -8.04 29.32
CA ALA A 135 23.16 -7.68 27.91
C ALA A 135 21.74 -7.85 27.34
N ARG A 136 21.01 -8.89 27.76
CA ARG A 136 19.62 -9.14 27.33
C ARG A 136 18.65 -8.09 27.84
N VAL A 137 18.79 -7.69 29.11
CA VAL A 137 17.95 -6.64 29.70
C VAL A 137 18.17 -5.32 28.95
N VAL A 138 19.43 -4.90 28.77
CA VAL A 138 19.73 -3.63 28.08
C VAL A 138 19.32 -3.65 26.61
N LEU A 139 19.44 -4.79 25.92
CA LEU A 139 18.92 -4.93 24.56
C LEU A 139 17.39 -4.82 24.49
N THR A 140 16.70 -5.28 25.54
CA THR A 140 15.24 -5.13 25.65
C THR A 140 14.87 -3.66 25.85
N ASP A 141 15.57 -2.95 26.75
CA ASP A 141 15.38 -1.52 27.01
C ASP A 141 15.77 -0.65 25.81
N CYS A 142 16.70 -1.13 24.97
CA CYS A 142 17.13 -0.47 23.74
C CYS A 142 16.33 -0.91 22.52
N GLU A 143 15.20 -1.61 22.70
CA GLU A 143 14.31 -2.03 21.61
C GLU A 143 15.02 -2.87 20.53
N GLY A 144 16.03 -3.65 20.90
CA GLY A 144 16.83 -4.48 19.98
C GLY A 144 17.97 -3.75 19.25
N ASP A 145 18.22 -2.47 19.54
CA ASP A 145 19.37 -1.74 18.97
C ASP A 145 20.68 -2.14 19.68
N ILE A 146 21.48 -2.95 18.98
CA ILE A 146 22.78 -3.46 19.42
C ILE A 146 23.78 -2.33 19.68
N ALA A 147 23.83 -1.32 18.82
CA ALA A 147 24.82 -0.25 18.93
C ALA A 147 24.50 0.66 20.13
N LYS A 148 23.22 1.00 20.30
CA LYS A 148 22.74 1.76 21.45
C LYS A 148 22.97 1.02 22.76
N ALA A 149 22.73 -0.29 22.79
CA ALA A 149 22.97 -1.13 23.97
C ALA A 149 24.47 -1.20 24.35
N ILE A 150 25.37 -1.39 23.37
CA ILE A 150 26.83 -1.41 23.62
C ILE A 150 27.30 -0.05 24.14
N LEU A 151 26.83 1.05 23.55
CA LEU A 151 27.19 2.40 23.98
C LEU A 151 26.68 2.69 25.40
N PHE A 152 25.45 2.28 25.70
CA PHE A 152 24.84 2.44 27.01
C PHE A 152 25.64 1.70 28.10
N LEU A 153 26.01 0.43 27.84
CA LEU A 153 26.82 -0.36 28.76
C LEU A 153 28.24 0.18 28.93
N LYS A 154 28.88 0.69 27.87
CA LYS A 154 30.23 1.26 27.93
C LYS A 154 30.29 2.63 28.62
N ASN A 155 29.20 3.39 28.58
CA ASN A 155 29.10 4.70 29.24
C ASN A 155 28.57 4.60 30.69
N ARG A 156 28.28 3.39 31.16
CA ARG A 156 27.93 3.15 32.56
C ARG A 156 29.20 3.30 33.41
N PRO A 157 29.21 4.18 34.44
CA PRO A 157 30.39 4.41 35.28
C PRO A 157 30.72 3.23 36.19
#